data_AF-A0A5C5XF39-F1
#
_entry.id   AF-A0A5C5XF39-F1
#
_cell.length_a   1.000
_cell.length_b   1.000
_cell.length_c   1.000
_cell.angle_alpha   90.00
_cell.angle_beta   90.00
_cell.angle_gamma   90.00
#
_symmetry.space_group_name_H-M   'P 1'
#
loop_
_entity.id
_entity.type
_entity.pdbx_description
1 polymer ?
#
loop_
_entity_poly.entity_id
_entity_poly.type
_entity_poly.pdbx_seq_one_letter_code
_entity_poly.pdbx_strand_id
1 'polypeptide(L)'
;MQYTSGTSPGNVVFEVDASDSPIAPQGNGYYSIGITNRSSSESANPTHIKIEFWDSSTSSYTTLYDQDVEIASGYGAWVSPRLLAPLPGYFVYKARVTLTIPGPLPANYRLQRLMLYHATGTYDPWHLHLLGGTLYGPLALEDNFSLKGISAPSSPSSGICSLYQDESDDCLRAKFSNGTIAQLATLDPVISKSSTYTIQAGDEVILCDASGGAFTITLPSAVDLFGRQYTIKRTNSGVNDVTLGTTSSQTIDGQTTQVLGSQYDKLTVVSDGSNWMIV
;
A
#
# COMPACT_ATOMS: atom_id res chain seq x y z
N MET A 1 16.75 -7.49 -11.37
CA MET A 1 17.58 -6.55 -12.17
C MET A 1 17.53 -6.97 -13.63
N GLN A 2 17.51 -6.05 -14.60
CA GLN A 2 17.44 -6.39 -16.03
C GLN A 2 18.40 -5.53 -16.88
N TYR A 3 19.06 -6.18 -17.83
CA TYR A 3 19.92 -5.57 -18.83
C TYR A 3 19.49 -6.00 -20.24
N THR A 4 19.63 -5.09 -21.20
CA THR A 4 19.30 -5.34 -22.59
C THR A 4 20.52 -5.78 -23.38
N SER A 5 20.30 -6.49 -24.50
CA SER A 5 21.38 -6.84 -25.43
C SER A 5 22.19 -5.62 -25.86
N GLY A 6 23.51 -5.78 -25.97
CA GLY A 6 24.47 -4.74 -26.32
C GLY A 6 25.02 -3.92 -25.14
N THR A 7 24.40 -4.01 -23.95
CA THR A 7 24.94 -3.35 -22.75
C THR A 7 26.13 -4.12 -22.17
N SER A 8 26.98 -3.44 -21.38
CA SER A 8 28.14 -4.06 -20.71
C SER A 8 28.07 -3.84 -19.20
N PRO A 9 27.30 -4.67 -18.47
CA PRO A 9 27.07 -4.45 -17.03
C PRO A 9 28.32 -4.68 -16.18
N GLY A 10 29.23 -5.55 -16.62
CA GLY A 10 30.44 -5.91 -15.87
C GLY A 10 30.10 -6.57 -14.54
N ASN A 11 30.72 -6.08 -13.46
CA ASN A 11 30.51 -6.63 -12.12
C ASN A 11 29.30 -6.00 -11.46
N VAL A 12 28.31 -6.83 -11.15
CA VAL A 12 27.17 -6.45 -10.32
C VAL A 12 27.38 -6.99 -8.92
N VAL A 13 27.42 -6.09 -7.94
CA VAL A 13 27.63 -6.43 -6.53
C VAL A 13 26.31 -6.30 -5.78
N PHE A 14 25.91 -7.38 -5.12
CA PHE A 14 24.80 -7.42 -4.18
C PHE A 14 25.37 -7.48 -2.77
N GLU A 15 25.03 -6.49 -1.96
CA GLU A 15 25.38 -6.46 -0.54
C GLU A 15 24.11 -6.56 0.31
N VAL A 16 24.14 -7.43 1.30
CA VAL A 16 23.10 -7.56 2.31
C VAL A 16 23.75 -7.29 3.66
N ASP A 17 23.21 -6.34 4.40
CA ASP A 17 23.60 -6.04 5.77
C ASP A 17 22.46 -6.45 6.71
N ALA A 18 22.71 -7.51 7.49
CA ALA A 18 21.82 -8.04 8.51
C ALA A 18 22.41 -7.85 9.91
N SER A 19 23.27 -6.84 10.11
CA SER A 19 23.96 -6.63 11.40
C SER A 19 22.99 -6.46 12.58
N ASP A 20 21.83 -5.86 12.35
CA ASP A 20 20.79 -5.64 13.38
C ASP A 20 20.00 -6.92 13.71
N SER A 21 20.02 -7.93 12.83
CA SER A 21 19.34 -9.22 13.02
C SER A 21 20.09 -10.32 12.26
N PRO A 22 21.25 -10.76 12.77
CA PRO A 22 22.14 -11.66 12.04
C PRO A 22 21.52 -13.03 11.80
N ILE A 23 21.86 -13.65 10.68
CA ILE A 23 21.32 -14.95 10.31
C ILE A 23 22.03 -16.02 11.16
N ALA A 24 21.30 -16.59 12.10
CA ALA A 24 21.79 -17.65 12.96
C ALA A 24 22.13 -18.92 12.17
N PRO A 25 23.18 -19.67 12.53
CA PRO A 25 23.47 -20.95 11.90
C PRO A 25 22.41 -22.00 12.24
N GLN A 26 22.24 -22.95 11.34
CA GLN A 26 21.56 -24.22 11.62
C GLN A 26 22.59 -25.35 11.59
N GLY A 27 22.78 -26.04 12.71
CA GLY A 27 23.77 -27.11 12.82
C GLY A 27 25.20 -26.59 12.64
N ASN A 28 25.90 -27.06 11.60
CA ASN A 28 27.34 -26.87 11.42
C ASN A 28 27.74 -25.56 10.69
N GLY A 29 26.83 -24.59 10.56
CA GLY A 29 27.16 -23.26 10.00
C GLY A 29 27.40 -23.22 8.49
N TYR A 30 26.90 -24.21 7.76
CA TYR A 30 27.01 -24.27 6.29
C TYR A 30 25.80 -23.64 5.60
N TYR A 31 26.11 -22.85 4.58
CA TYR A 31 25.17 -22.11 3.76
C TYR A 31 25.41 -22.38 2.27
N SER A 32 24.45 -22.02 1.43
CA SER A 32 24.62 -21.99 -0.03
C SER A 32 23.91 -20.77 -0.61
N ILE A 33 24.46 -20.20 -1.68
CA ILE A 33 23.82 -19.13 -2.45
C ILE A 33 23.15 -19.74 -3.68
N GLY A 34 21.87 -19.45 -3.89
CA GLY A 34 21.17 -19.75 -5.12
C GLY A 34 20.93 -18.51 -5.96
N ILE A 35 21.04 -18.64 -7.27
CA ILE A 35 20.56 -17.64 -8.24
C ILE A 35 19.62 -18.28 -9.24
N THR A 36 18.62 -17.51 -9.66
CA THR A 36 17.81 -17.85 -10.84
C THR A 36 17.77 -16.66 -11.78
N ASN A 37 17.94 -16.91 -13.06
CA ASN A 37 17.95 -15.88 -14.09
C ASN A 37 17.07 -16.28 -15.29
N ARG A 38 16.70 -15.25 -16.06
CA ARG A 38 16.01 -15.38 -17.34
C ARG A 38 16.74 -14.52 -18.36
N SER A 39 17.29 -15.17 -19.36
CA SER A 39 17.96 -14.58 -20.51
C SER A 39 17.43 -15.22 -21.79
N SER A 40 17.49 -14.48 -22.89
CA SER A 40 17.11 -15.02 -24.21
C SER A 40 18.23 -15.83 -24.87
N SER A 41 19.39 -15.95 -24.21
CA SER A 41 20.51 -16.86 -24.53
C SER A 41 21.35 -17.09 -23.27
N GLU A 42 21.87 -18.30 -23.08
CA GLU A 42 22.76 -18.65 -21.97
C GLU A 42 24.06 -17.81 -21.96
N SER A 43 24.50 -17.36 -23.13
CA SER A 43 25.68 -16.51 -23.29
C SER A 43 25.56 -15.13 -22.64
N ALA A 44 24.36 -14.75 -22.19
CA ALA A 44 24.11 -13.54 -21.41
C ALA A 44 24.11 -13.77 -19.88
N ASN A 45 24.31 -15.01 -19.43
CA ASN A 45 24.37 -15.35 -18.02
C ASN A 45 25.71 -14.95 -17.38
N PRO A 46 25.77 -14.80 -16.05
CA PRO A 46 27.03 -14.58 -15.34
C PRO A 46 28.05 -15.65 -15.68
N THR A 47 29.30 -15.23 -15.92
CA THR A 47 30.43 -16.14 -16.23
C THR A 47 31.33 -16.37 -15.03
N HIS A 48 31.23 -15.54 -13.99
CA HIS A 48 32.03 -15.65 -12.78
C HIS A 48 31.21 -15.19 -11.58
N ILE A 49 31.33 -15.90 -10.46
CA ILE A 49 30.65 -15.58 -9.21
C ILE A 49 31.65 -15.54 -8.07
N LYS A 50 31.63 -14.43 -7.34
CA LYS A 50 32.33 -14.26 -6.06
C LYS A 50 31.34 -14.14 -4.92
N ILE A 51 31.58 -14.86 -3.83
CA ILE A 51 30.76 -14.85 -2.61
C ILE A 51 31.65 -14.58 -1.41
N GLU A 52 31.27 -13.60 -0.60
CA GLU A 52 32.01 -13.17 0.57
C GLU A 52 31.07 -12.96 1.75
N PHE A 53 31.42 -13.44 2.94
CA PHE A 53 30.69 -13.17 4.16
C PHE A 53 31.53 -12.32 5.11
N TRP A 54 30.85 -11.49 5.90
CA TRP A 54 31.50 -10.68 6.92
C TRP A 54 32.03 -11.55 8.05
N ASP A 55 33.33 -11.46 8.30
CA ASP A 55 34.02 -12.02 9.44
C ASP A 55 34.15 -10.94 10.52
N SER A 56 33.41 -11.13 11.61
CA SER A 56 33.42 -10.18 12.73
C SER A 56 34.70 -10.24 13.56
N SER A 57 35.48 -11.33 13.47
CA SER A 57 36.77 -11.45 14.16
C SER A 57 37.85 -10.58 13.52
N THR A 58 37.82 -10.45 12.19
CA THR A 58 38.76 -9.62 11.42
C THR A 58 38.15 -8.28 10.98
N SER A 59 36.85 -8.07 11.22
CA SER A 59 36.09 -6.90 10.77
C SER A 59 36.24 -6.66 9.26
N SER A 60 36.15 -7.73 8.47
CA SER A 60 36.34 -7.68 7.02
C SER A 60 35.49 -8.72 6.29
N TYR A 61 35.35 -8.58 4.98
CA TYR A 61 34.73 -9.62 4.14
C TYR A 61 35.75 -10.72 3.85
N THR A 62 35.37 -11.96 4.14
CA THR A 62 36.14 -13.16 3.81
C THR A 62 35.54 -13.82 2.57
N THR A 63 36.36 -14.01 1.53
CA THR A 63 35.95 -14.71 0.31
C THR A 63 35.77 -16.20 0.57
N LEU A 64 34.58 -16.72 0.27
CA LEU A 64 34.22 -18.14 0.46
C LEU A 64 34.14 -18.89 -0.88
N TYR A 65 33.88 -18.17 -1.97
CA TYR A 65 33.81 -18.72 -3.32
C TYR A 65 34.21 -17.62 -4.32
N ASP A 66 35.03 -17.96 -5.30
CA ASP A 66 35.51 -17.04 -6.34
C ASP A 66 35.96 -17.87 -7.55
N GLN A 67 35.03 -18.18 -8.45
CA GLN A 67 35.28 -19.08 -9.58
C GLN A 67 34.43 -18.70 -10.79
N ASP A 68 34.93 -19.10 -11.97
CA ASP A 68 34.12 -19.11 -13.19
C ASP A 68 32.97 -20.11 -13.05
N VAL A 69 31.82 -19.77 -13.62
CA VAL A 69 30.62 -20.59 -13.60
C VAL A 69 30.02 -20.72 -14.99
N GLU A 70 29.43 -21.89 -15.24
CA GLU A 70 28.62 -22.12 -16.43
C GLU A 70 27.16 -22.29 -16.03
N ILE A 71 26.29 -21.46 -16.60
CA ILE A 71 24.84 -21.53 -16.40
C ILE A 71 24.23 -21.86 -17.77
N ALA A 72 24.13 -23.16 -18.05
CA ALA A 72 23.86 -23.75 -19.38
C ALA A 72 22.42 -23.58 -19.92
N SER A 73 21.65 -22.60 -19.41
CA SER A 73 20.33 -22.33 -19.97
C SER A 73 19.94 -20.88 -19.84
N GLY A 74 19.15 -20.39 -20.81
CA GLY A 74 18.54 -19.07 -20.72
C GLY A 74 17.59 -18.93 -19.52
N TYR A 75 17.06 -20.04 -19.01
CA TYR A 75 16.24 -20.11 -17.81
C TYR A 75 17.03 -20.78 -16.69
N GLY A 76 18.19 -20.19 -16.42
CA GLY A 76 19.23 -20.79 -15.60
C GLY A 76 18.94 -20.72 -14.11
N ALA A 77 19.35 -21.76 -13.41
CA ALA A 77 19.55 -21.73 -11.97
C ALA A 77 20.98 -22.18 -11.67
N TRP A 78 21.60 -21.57 -10.66
CA TRP A 78 22.89 -21.98 -10.15
C TRP A 78 22.86 -21.95 -8.64
N VAL A 79 23.50 -22.93 -8.00
CA VAL A 79 23.62 -23.02 -6.55
C VAL A 79 25.08 -23.23 -6.23
N SER A 80 25.60 -22.45 -5.28
CA SER A 80 26.97 -22.57 -4.83
C SER A 80 27.21 -23.93 -4.15
N PRO A 81 28.48 -24.36 -4.03
CA PRO A 81 28.85 -25.37 -3.04
C PRO A 81 28.43 -24.97 -1.63
N ARG A 82 28.65 -25.86 -0.67
CA ARG A 82 28.46 -25.55 0.76
C ARG A 82 29.55 -24.58 1.21
N LEU A 83 29.14 -23.42 1.72
CA LEU A 83 29.98 -22.33 2.19
C LEU A 83 29.91 -22.32 3.72
N LEU A 84 31.05 -22.42 4.39
CA LEU A 84 31.11 -22.29 5.84
C LEU A 84 31.16 -20.80 6.20
N ALA A 85 30.24 -20.32 7.04
CA ALA A 85 30.31 -18.94 7.51
C ALA A 85 31.58 -18.70 8.35
N PRO A 86 32.17 -17.50 8.32
CA PRO A 86 33.31 -17.19 9.17
C PRO A 86 32.93 -17.17 10.66
N LEU A 87 33.91 -17.41 11.52
CA LEU A 87 33.76 -17.39 12.99
C LEU A 87 33.56 -15.95 13.52
N PRO A 88 33.05 -15.79 14.76
CA PRO A 88 32.64 -16.80 15.73
C PRO A 88 31.15 -17.17 15.63
N GLY A 89 30.84 -18.45 15.91
CA GLY A 89 29.46 -18.93 15.98
C GLY A 89 28.74 -19.02 14.64
N TYR A 90 29.43 -18.83 13.51
CA TYR A 90 28.91 -19.05 12.15
C TYR A 90 27.66 -18.21 11.78
N PHE A 91 27.44 -17.09 12.45
CA PHE A 91 26.38 -16.15 12.08
C PHE A 91 26.75 -15.41 10.79
N VAL A 92 25.77 -15.17 9.92
CA VAL A 92 25.97 -14.30 8.75
C VAL A 92 25.41 -12.91 9.07
N TYR A 93 26.33 -11.98 9.32
CA TYR A 93 26.01 -10.57 9.59
C TYR A 93 25.87 -9.77 8.30
N LYS A 94 26.81 -9.94 7.37
CA LYS A 94 26.73 -9.35 6.03
C LYS A 94 27.17 -10.36 4.99
N ALA A 95 26.59 -10.27 3.82
CA ALA A 95 26.95 -11.09 2.67
C ALA A 95 27.11 -10.21 1.44
N ARG A 96 28.14 -10.50 0.65
CA ARG A 96 28.37 -9.89 -0.65
C ARG A 96 28.42 -10.98 -1.71
N VAL A 97 27.66 -10.78 -2.78
CA VAL A 97 27.70 -11.64 -3.97
C VAL A 97 27.99 -10.76 -5.17
N THR A 98 29.08 -11.06 -5.87
CA THR A 98 29.44 -10.38 -7.12
C THR A 98 29.18 -11.32 -8.29
N LEU A 99 28.35 -10.87 -9.22
CA LEU A 99 28.13 -11.55 -10.49
C LEU A 99 28.91 -10.80 -11.58
N THR A 100 29.80 -11.50 -12.27
CA THR A 100 30.44 -10.96 -13.48
C THR A 100 29.56 -11.29 -14.65
N ILE A 101 28.89 -10.28 -15.20
CA ILE A 101 28.00 -10.40 -16.35
C ILE A 101 28.80 -10.01 -17.60
N PRO A 102 28.78 -10.85 -18.66
CA PRO A 102 29.57 -10.59 -19.86
C PRO A 102 29.11 -9.30 -20.55
N GLY A 103 30.04 -8.64 -21.22
CA GLY A 103 29.80 -7.40 -21.96
C GLY A 103 30.66 -7.34 -23.22
N PRO A 104 30.10 -6.94 -24.39
CA PRO A 104 28.70 -6.59 -24.63
C PRO A 104 27.76 -7.79 -24.54
N LEU A 105 26.57 -7.61 -23.96
CA LEU A 105 25.60 -8.68 -23.78
C LEU A 105 25.07 -9.17 -25.14
N PRO A 106 25.20 -10.47 -25.46
CA PRO A 106 24.68 -11.03 -26.70
C PRO A 106 23.15 -11.14 -26.73
N ALA A 107 22.50 -11.05 -25.56
CA ALA A 107 21.07 -11.21 -25.39
C ALA A 107 20.56 -10.45 -24.16
N ASN A 108 19.25 -10.30 -23.99
CA ASN A 108 18.68 -9.70 -22.79
C ASN A 108 18.96 -10.61 -21.58
N TYR A 109 19.32 -10.02 -20.44
CA TYR A 109 19.55 -10.72 -19.19
C TYR A 109 18.67 -10.16 -18.08
N ARG A 110 18.07 -11.03 -17.27
CA ARG A 110 17.33 -10.67 -16.08
C ARG A 110 17.70 -11.60 -14.94
N LEU A 111 18.28 -11.06 -13.87
CA LEU A 111 18.34 -11.76 -12.59
C LEU A 111 16.95 -11.77 -11.97
N GLN A 112 16.41 -12.96 -11.70
CA GLN A 112 15.09 -13.14 -11.07
C GLN A 112 15.19 -13.26 -9.56
N ARG A 113 16.16 -14.02 -9.04
CA ARG A 113 16.33 -14.26 -7.60
C ARG A 113 17.80 -14.43 -7.24
N LEU A 114 18.13 -14.00 -6.03
CA LEU A 114 19.35 -14.29 -5.28
C LEU A 114 18.90 -14.74 -3.89
N MET A 115 19.34 -15.92 -3.46
CA MET A 115 18.81 -16.62 -2.28
C MET A 115 19.97 -17.15 -1.44
N LEU A 116 19.80 -17.21 -0.12
CA LEU A 116 20.76 -17.80 0.83
C LEU A 116 20.05 -18.93 1.58
N TYR A 117 20.59 -20.14 1.49
CA TYR A 117 20.05 -21.35 2.09
C TYR A 117 20.94 -21.87 3.21
N HIS A 118 20.33 -22.57 4.16
CA HIS A 118 21.08 -23.47 5.04
C HIS A 118 21.32 -24.82 4.34
N ALA A 119 22.55 -25.30 4.34
CA ALA A 119 22.92 -26.52 3.60
C ALA A 119 22.39 -27.84 4.21
N THR A 120 21.77 -27.78 5.40
CA THR A 120 21.30 -28.95 6.17
C THR A 120 19.86 -28.82 6.69
N GLY A 121 19.11 -27.77 6.33
CA GLY A 121 17.72 -27.57 6.77
C GLY A 121 16.72 -27.77 5.64
N THR A 122 15.56 -28.38 5.92
CA THR A 122 14.38 -28.43 5.02
C THR A 122 13.54 -27.15 5.04
N TYR A 123 13.90 -26.18 5.89
CA TYR A 123 13.21 -24.89 6.02
C TYR A 123 14.10 -23.77 5.48
N ASP A 124 13.55 -23.07 4.49
CA ASP A 124 14.14 -21.99 3.71
C ASP A 124 13.71 -20.64 4.30
N PRO A 125 14.55 -19.89 5.03
CA PRO A 125 14.31 -18.48 5.25
C PRO A 125 15.04 -17.70 4.14
N TRP A 126 14.39 -16.64 3.65
CA TRP A 126 14.86 -15.66 2.65
C TRP A 126 14.44 -15.89 1.19
N HIS A 127 13.17 -15.57 0.91
CA HIS A 127 12.82 -14.87 -0.33
C HIS A 127 13.31 -13.40 -0.27
N LEU A 128 14.61 -13.15 -0.43
CA LEU A 128 15.08 -11.79 -0.75
C LEU A 128 14.73 -11.49 -2.22
N HIS A 129 13.49 -11.05 -2.45
CA HIS A 129 13.07 -10.55 -3.76
C HIS A 129 13.61 -9.13 -3.96
N LEU A 130 14.83 -8.99 -4.47
CA LEU A 130 15.28 -7.72 -5.03
C LEU A 130 14.60 -7.52 -6.39
N LEU A 131 13.65 -6.58 -6.41
CA LEU A 131 12.62 -6.27 -7.41
C LEU A 131 11.28 -6.95 -7.13
N GLY A 132 10.35 -6.15 -6.59
CA GLY A 132 9.00 -6.53 -6.22
C GLY A 132 8.32 -7.40 -7.29
N GLY A 133 7.90 -8.58 -6.86
CA GLY A 133 6.93 -9.34 -7.64
C GLY A 133 5.63 -8.56 -7.68
N THR A 134 5.21 -8.14 -8.87
CA THR A 134 3.81 -7.77 -9.09
C THR A 134 2.97 -9.03 -8.89
N LEU A 135 1.97 -8.96 -8.01
CA LEU A 135 0.97 -10.00 -7.85
C LEU A 135 0.17 -10.10 -9.17
N TYR A 136 0.22 -11.25 -9.84
CA TYR A 136 -0.67 -11.58 -10.95
C TYR A 136 -1.73 -12.56 -10.45
N GLY A 137 -2.97 -12.10 -10.35
CA GLY A 137 -4.13 -12.92 -9.99
C GLY A 137 -5.12 -12.20 -9.07
N PRO A 138 -6.39 -12.64 -9.02
CA PRO A 138 -7.35 -12.12 -8.05
C PRO A 138 -6.91 -12.47 -6.63
N LEU A 139 -6.78 -11.45 -5.79
CA LEU A 139 -6.57 -11.59 -4.35
C LEU A 139 -7.94 -11.69 -3.69
N ALA A 140 -8.35 -12.90 -3.31
CA ALA A 140 -9.52 -13.08 -2.46
C ALA A 140 -9.12 -12.75 -1.02
N LEU A 141 -9.76 -11.74 -0.44
CA LEU A 141 -9.59 -11.38 0.97
C LEU A 141 -10.92 -11.65 1.66
N GLU A 142 -10.88 -12.47 2.70
CA GLU A 142 -12.09 -12.83 3.45
C GLU A 142 -12.50 -11.71 4.43
N ASP A 143 -11.56 -10.85 4.84
CA ASP A 143 -11.81 -9.78 5.81
C ASP A 143 -11.17 -8.43 5.42
N ASN A 144 -9.87 -8.24 5.69
CA ASN A 144 -9.22 -6.92 5.65
C ASN A 144 -8.05 -6.84 4.65
N PHE A 145 -8.01 -5.74 3.88
CA PHE A 145 -6.88 -5.38 3.03
C PHE A 145 -6.04 -4.28 3.67
N SER A 146 -4.89 -4.63 4.25
CA SER A 146 -3.92 -3.65 4.75
C SER A 146 -2.74 -3.54 3.78
N LEU A 147 -2.66 -2.44 3.01
CA LEU A 147 -1.50 -2.16 2.18
C LEU A 147 -0.45 -1.39 2.99
N LYS A 148 0.55 -2.11 3.50
CA LYS A 148 1.70 -1.49 4.17
C LYS A 148 2.75 -1.14 3.12
N GLY A 149 2.94 0.15 2.85
CA GLY A 149 4.01 0.65 1.98
C GLY A 149 3.67 0.68 0.49
N ILE A 150 2.67 1.47 0.10
CA ILE A 150 2.63 2.00 -1.28
C ILE A 150 3.84 2.92 -1.43
N SER A 151 4.95 2.43 -1.97
CA SER A 151 6.02 3.30 -2.45
C SER A 151 5.73 3.65 -3.91
N ALA A 152 5.18 4.83 -4.16
CA ALA A 152 5.23 5.39 -5.50
C ALA A 152 6.69 5.75 -5.80
N PRO A 153 7.26 5.33 -6.95
CA PRO A 153 8.70 5.27 -7.22
C PRO A 153 9.44 6.61 -7.24
N SER A 154 8.80 7.74 -6.90
CA SER A 154 9.44 9.05 -6.78
C SER A 154 8.63 10.04 -5.94
N SER A 155 8.07 9.60 -4.81
CA SER A 155 7.40 10.59 -3.94
C SER A 155 8.47 11.45 -3.26
N PRO A 156 8.44 12.81 -3.36
CA PRO A 156 9.16 13.66 -2.43
C PRO A 156 8.67 13.39 -1.00
N SER A 157 9.21 14.08 0.01
CA SER A 157 8.96 13.94 1.47
C SER A 157 7.50 13.93 1.97
N SER A 158 6.52 13.80 1.07
CA SER A 158 5.07 13.88 1.24
C SER A 158 4.33 12.68 0.62
N GLY A 159 4.98 11.52 0.38
CA GLY A 159 4.29 10.32 -0.12
C GLY A 159 3.30 9.71 0.87
N ILE A 160 2.19 9.15 0.38
CA ILE A 160 1.21 8.41 1.19
C ILE A 160 1.88 7.13 1.70
N CYS A 161 1.94 6.94 3.02
CA CYS A 161 2.56 5.78 3.65
C CYS A 161 1.53 4.69 4.04
N SER A 162 0.25 5.05 4.19
CA SER A 162 -0.84 4.10 4.44
C SER A 162 -2.21 4.68 4.11
N LEU A 163 -3.13 3.84 3.62
CA LEU A 163 -4.57 4.09 3.62
C LEU A 163 -5.19 3.28 4.78
N TYR A 164 -6.08 3.90 5.55
CA TYR A 164 -6.77 3.23 6.64
C TYR A 164 -8.19 3.80 6.82
N GLN A 165 -9.10 2.96 7.26
CA GLN A 165 -10.40 3.39 7.76
C GLN A 165 -10.21 3.79 9.23
N ASP A 166 -10.67 4.98 9.58
CA ASP A 166 -10.69 5.46 10.95
C ASP A 166 -12.02 5.06 11.57
N GLU A 167 -11.99 4.06 12.46
CA GLU A 167 -13.19 3.51 13.09
C GLU A 167 -13.87 4.50 14.05
N SER A 168 -13.21 5.61 14.41
CA SER A 168 -13.77 6.61 15.31
C SER A 168 -14.84 7.48 14.65
N ASP A 169 -14.71 7.70 13.34
CA ASP A 169 -15.60 8.57 12.55
C ASP A 169 -15.95 7.99 11.16
N ASP A 170 -15.67 6.70 10.98
CA ASP A 170 -15.94 5.90 9.78
C ASP A 170 -15.49 6.60 8.48
N CYS A 171 -14.28 7.16 8.48
CA CYS A 171 -13.75 7.84 7.32
C CYS A 171 -12.50 7.15 6.76
N LEU A 172 -12.35 7.21 5.44
CA LEU A 172 -11.16 6.75 4.75
C LEU A 172 -10.09 7.84 4.82
N ARG A 173 -8.93 7.52 5.37
CA ARG A 173 -7.82 8.46 5.55
C ARG A 173 -6.55 7.97 4.85
N ALA A 174 -5.77 8.93 4.38
CA ALA A 174 -4.39 8.74 3.94
C ALA A 174 -3.44 9.33 5.00
N LYS A 175 -2.52 8.51 5.51
CA LYS A 175 -1.38 8.99 6.30
C LYS A 175 -0.19 9.19 5.38
N PHE A 176 0.47 10.32 5.51
CA PHE A 176 1.69 10.63 4.77
C PHE A 176 2.93 10.33 5.61
N SER A 177 4.07 10.12 4.96
CA SER A 177 5.35 9.82 5.62
C SER A 177 5.82 10.91 6.59
N ASN A 178 5.35 12.15 6.44
CA ASN A 178 5.63 13.26 7.34
C ASN A 178 4.69 13.30 8.57
N GLY A 179 3.80 12.33 8.74
CA GLY A 179 2.84 12.24 9.84
C GLY A 179 1.51 12.97 9.60
N THR A 180 1.36 13.69 8.49
CA THR A 180 0.10 14.35 8.12
C THR A 180 -0.98 13.30 7.83
N ILE A 181 -2.21 13.60 8.20
CA ILE A 181 -3.39 12.78 7.90
C ILE A 181 -4.32 13.62 7.02
N ALA A 182 -4.70 13.09 5.85
CA ALA A 182 -5.76 13.67 5.03
C ALA A 182 -6.96 12.73 4.99
N GLN A 183 -8.15 13.29 5.22
CA GLN A 183 -9.41 12.60 5.00
C GLN A 183 -9.70 12.57 3.50
N LEU A 184 -9.93 11.38 2.96
CA LEU A 184 -10.15 11.15 1.54
C LEU A 184 -11.63 10.93 1.21
N ALA A 185 -12.36 10.30 2.12
CA ALA A 185 -13.82 10.15 2.05
C ALA A 185 -14.39 9.94 3.46
N THR A 186 -15.62 10.40 3.69
CA THR A 186 -16.44 9.98 4.85
C THR A 186 -17.36 8.86 4.37
N LEU A 187 -17.42 7.74 5.08
CA LEU A 187 -18.15 6.55 4.61
C LEU A 187 -19.58 6.46 5.16
N ASP A 188 -19.93 7.16 6.24
CA ASP A 188 -21.33 7.26 6.73
C ASP A 188 -21.66 8.61 7.44
N PRO A 189 -22.29 9.59 6.76
CA PRO A 189 -22.53 10.92 7.32
C PRO A 189 -23.88 11.08 8.04
N VAL A 190 -24.28 10.09 8.86
CA VAL A 190 -25.55 10.16 9.62
C VAL A 190 -25.37 11.01 10.88
N ILE A 191 -26.07 12.14 10.95
CA ILE A 191 -26.04 13.05 12.10
C ILE A 191 -27.42 13.19 12.73
N SER A 192 -27.46 13.41 14.05
CA SER A 192 -28.71 13.69 14.79
C SER A 192 -28.76 15.15 15.25
N LYS A 193 -29.93 15.79 15.15
CA LYS A 193 -30.18 17.18 15.58
C LYS A 193 -31.49 17.29 16.34
N SER A 194 -31.48 18.06 17.42
CA SER A 194 -32.67 18.35 18.26
C SER A 194 -33.01 19.85 18.33
N SER A 195 -32.36 20.66 17.49
CA SER A 195 -32.55 22.11 17.40
C SER A 195 -32.14 22.60 16.01
N THR A 196 -32.28 23.90 15.76
CA THR A 196 -31.96 24.52 14.46
C THR A 196 -30.53 24.22 14.02
N TYR A 197 -30.36 23.90 12.75
CA TYR A 197 -29.06 23.54 12.19
C TYR A 197 -28.97 23.88 10.70
N THR A 198 -27.81 24.35 10.26
CA THR A 198 -27.49 24.53 8.83
C THR A 198 -26.65 23.35 8.37
N ILE A 199 -27.19 22.60 7.42
CA ILE A 199 -26.55 21.43 6.82
C ILE A 199 -25.20 21.85 6.20
N GLN A 200 -24.16 21.06 6.45
CA GLN A 200 -22.82 21.27 5.91
C GLN A 200 -22.64 20.49 4.61
N ALA A 201 -21.67 20.92 3.79
CA ALA A 201 -21.34 20.27 2.51
C ALA A 201 -21.04 18.77 2.65
N GLY A 202 -20.52 18.33 3.81
CA GLY A 202 -20.17 16.94 4.09
C GLY A 202 -21.29 16.06 4.64
N ASP A 203 -22.41 16.63 5.08
CA ASP A 203 -23.52 15.85 5.66
C ASP A 203 -24.26 15.04 4.58
N GLU A 204 -25.05 14.05 4.97
CA GLU A 204 -25.83 13.27 4.01
C GLU A 204 -27.17 12.84 4.58
N VAL A 205 -27.21 12.29 5.80
CA VAL A 205 -28.45 11.91 6.47
C VAL A 205 -28.59 12.68 7.77
N ILE A 206 -29.68 13.43 7.91
CA ILE A 206 -29.95 14.27 9.06
C ILE A 206 -31.20 13.75 9.77
N LEU A 207 -31.01 13.11 10.92
CA LEU A 207 -32.06 12.64 11.81
C LEU A 207 -32.46 13.78 12.75
N CYS A 208 -33.73 14.16 12.73
CA CYS A 208 -34.24 15.33 13.42
C CYS A 208 -35.24 14.94 14.50
N ASP A 209 -34.93 15.27 15.76
CA ASP A 209 -35.78 15.03 16.93
C ASP A 209 -36.37 16.35 17.45
N ALA A 210 -37.60 16.66 17.04
CA ALA A 210 -38.34 17.84 17.47
C ALA A 210 -39.14 17.64 18.78
N SER A 211 -38.80 16.65 19.61
CA SER A 211 -39.47 16.43 20.91
C SER A 211 -39.41 17.67 21.83
N GLY A 212 -38.33 18.45 21.77
CA GLY A 212 -38.15 19.70 22.52
C GLY A 212 -38.87 20.93 21.95
N GLY A 213 -39.47 20.83 20.77
CA GLY A 213 -40.13 21.92 20.05
C GLY A 213 -39.88 21.85 18.55
N ALA A 214 -40.80 22.41 17.76
CA ALA A 214 -40.63 22.49 16.30
C ALA A 214 -39.42 23.37 15.94
N PHE A 215 -38.66 22.98 14.92
CA PHE A 215 -37.47 23.71 14.48
C PHE A 215 -37.19 23.57 12.98
N THR A 216 -36.27 24.40 12.50
CA THR A 216 -35.86 24.44 11.09
C THR A 216 -34.46 23.88 10.89
N ILE A 217 -34.32 22.98 9.92
CA ILE A 217 -33.06 22.59 9.30
C ILE A 217 -32.89 23.40 8.02
N THR A 218 -31.74 24.03 7.80
CA THR A 218 -31.49 24.88 6.64
C THR A 218 -30.50 24.20 5.69
N LEU A 219 -30.86 24.08 4.42
CA LEU A 219 -29.96 23.60 3.36
C LEU A 219 -28.84 24.62 3.09
N PRO A 220 -27.61 24.17 2.77
CA PRO A 220 -26.56 25.06 2.28
C PRO A 220 -26.93 25.65 0.91
N SER A 221 -26.09 26.55 0.41
CA SER A 221 -26.32 27.06 -0.94
C SER A 221 -26.16 25.95 -1.98
N ALA A 222 -27.15 25.79 -2.85
CA ALA A 222 -27.11 24.78 -3.92
C ALA A 222 -26.04 25.07 -5.00
N VAL A 223 -25.56 26.32 -5.10
CA VAL A 223 -24.72 26.81 -6.22
C VAL A 223 -23.43 26.02 -6.38
N ASP A 224 -22.76 25.71 -5.28
CA ASP A 224 -21.48 24.98 -5.28
C ASP A 224 -21.64 23.47 -5.03
N LEU A 225 -22.88 22.95 -5.09
CA LEU A 225 -23.23 21.60 -4.65
C LEU A 225 -23.98 20.80 -5.72
N PHE A 226 -23.79 21.07 -7.01
CA PHE A 226 -24.46 20.34 -8.10
C PHE A 226 -24.39 18.81 -7.90
N GLY A 227 -25.55 18.14 -7.90
CA GLY A 227 -25.67 16.70 -7.73
C GLY A 227 -25.54 16.20 -6.28
N ARG A 228 -25.26 17.08 -5.31
CA ARG A 228 -25.21 16.70 -3.89
C ARG A 228 -26.61 16.36 -3.39
N GLN A 229 -26.72 15.26 -2.64
CA GLN A 229 -27.95 14.82 -2.01
C GLN A 229 -27.91 14.97 -0.50
N TYR A 230 -29.07 15.29 0.08
CA TYR A 230 -29.31 15.26 1.52
C TYR A 230 -30.63 14.57 1.79
N THR A 231 -30.65 13.68 2.78
CA THR A 231 -31.87 13.06 3.31
C THR A 231 -32.13 13.60 4.71
N ILE A 232 -33.27 14.24 4.89
CA ILE A 232 -33.73 14.73 6.17
C ILE A 232 -34.84 13.80 6.65
N LYS A 233 -34.76 13.33 7.88
CA LYS A 233 -35.78 12.45 8.48
C LYS A 233 -36.19 12.95 9.85
N ARG A 234 -37.49 13.09 10.06
CA ARG A 234 -38.06 13.37 11.38
C ARG A 234 -38.18 12.08 12.18
N THR A 235 -37.66 12.03 13.41
CA THR A 235 -37.61 10.81 14.23
C THR A 235 -38.53 10.86 15.46
N ASN A 236 -38.88 12.04 15.93
CA ASN A 236 -39.70 12.20 17.13
C ASN A 236 -41.17 11.81 16.93
N SER A 237 -41.81 11.40 18.01
CA SER A 237 -43.27 11.31 18.10
C SER A 237 -43.89 12.67 18.42
N GLY A 238 -45.22 12.77 18.32
CA GLY A 238 -45.96 13.99 18.66
C GLY A 238 -46.18 14.94 17.48
N VAL A 239 -46.54 16.18 17.78
CA VAL A 239 -47.03 17.19 16.81
C VAL A 239 -45.99 18.21 16.36
N ASN A 240 -44.78 18.17 16.94
CA ASN A 240 -43.75 19.15 16.60
C ASN A 240 -43.09 18.77 15.28
N ASP A 241 -43.23 19.66 14.29
CA ASP A 241 -42.74 19.45 12.93
C ASP A 241 -41.25 19.80 12.79
N VAL A 242 -40.62 19.22 11.78
CA VAL A 242 -39.29 19.64 11.30
C VAL A 242 -39.50 20.35 9.97
N THR A 243 -39.07 21.60 9.88
CA THR A 243 -39.12 22.37 8.63
C THR A 243 -37.77 22.34 7.94
N LEU A 244 -37.72 21.93 6.68
CA LEU A 244 -36.56 22.11 5.81
C LEU A 244 -36.65 23.48 5.14
N GLY A 245 -35.68 24.34 5.38
CA GLY A 245 -35.55 25.66 4.75
C GLY A 245 -34.37 25.74 3.80
N THR A 246 -34.30 26.84 3.06
CA THR A 246 -33.26 27.14 2.07
C THR A 246 -32.40 28.32 2.49
N THR A 247 -31.23 28.45 1.86
CA THR A 247 -30.38 29.64 1.97
C THR A 247 -30.71 30.63 0.84
N SER A 248 -30.65 31.93 1.13
CA SER A 248 -30.93 33.00 0.18
C SER A 248 -32.35 32.91 -0.42
N SER A 249 -32.49 33.10 -1.73
CA SER A 249 -33.77 33.01 -2.46
C SER A 249 -33.91 31.71 -3.24
N GLN A 250 -33.18 30.67 -2.84
CA GLN A 250 -33.23 29.36 -3.48
C GLN A 250 -34.52 28.64 -3.11
N THR A 251 -34.87 27.60 -3.87
CA THR A 251 -36.11 26.84 -3.70
C THR A 251 -35.87 25.34 -3.59
N ILE A 252 -36.87 24.63 -3.07
CA ILE A 252 -37.04 23.19 -3.02
C ILE A 252 -38.33 22.90 -3.80
N ASP A 253 -38.22 22.41 -5.05
CA ASP A 253 -39.35 22.27 -5.98
C ASP A 253 -40.22 23.54 -6.08
N GLY A 254 -39.58 24.70 -6.19
CA GLY A 254 -40.26 25.99 -6.34
C GLY A 254 -40.79 26.61 -5.03
N GLN A 255 -40.63 25.95 -3.88
CA GLN A 255 -40.98 26.50 -2.56
C GLN A 255 -39.73 26.85 -1.75
N THR A 256 -39.79 27.84 -0.85
CA THR A 256 -38.63 28.18 0.00
C THR A 256 -38.44 27.23 1.18
N THR A 257 -39.47 26.45 1.52
CA THR A 257 -39.49 25.51 2.65
C THR A 257 -40.31 24.26 2.34
N GLN A 258 -39.97 23.15 2.99
CA GLN A 258 -40.76 21.92 3.05
C GLN A 258 -40.97 21.49 4.52
N VAL A 259 -42.08 20.84 4.85
CA VAL A 259 -42.41 20.44 6.23
C VAL A 259 -42.51 18.91 6.32
N LEU A 260 -41.83 18.34 7.31
CA LEU A 260 -41.94 16.93 7.69
C LEU A 260 -42.80 16.85 8.96
N GLY A 261 -44.08 16.51 8.80
CA GLY A 261 -45.07 16.58 9.89
C GLY A 261 -45.41 15.23 10.52
N SER A 262 -45.18 14.12 9.80
CA SER A 262 -45.46 12.77 10.30
C SER A 262 -44.24 12.14 10.97
N GLN A 263 -44.45 11.25 11.94
CA GLN A 263 -43.34 10.55 12.57
C GLN A 263 -42.69 9.65 11.50
N TYR A 264 -41.35 9.68 11.42
CA TYR A 264 -40.56 8.96 10.41
C TYR A 264 -40.74 9.42 8.97
N ASP A 265 -41.42 10.56 8.77
CA ASP A 265 -41.42 11.25 7.49
C ASP A 265 -39.98 11.60 7.09
N LYS A 266 -39.71 11.54 5.79
CA LYS A 266 -38.39 11.82 5.23
C LYS A 266 -38.50 12.53 3.89
N LEU A 267 -37.52 13.37 3.62
CA LEU A 267 -37.37 14.07 2.36
C LEU A 267 -35.92 13.94 1.89
N THR A 268 -35.74 13.46 0.66
CA THR A 268 -34.44 13.49 0.00
C THR A 268 -34.45 14.58 -1.06
N VAL A 269 -33.44 15.43 -1.04
CA VAL A 269 -33.28 16.52 -2.01
C VAL A 269 -31.92 16.42 -2.69
N VAL A 270 -31.86 16.79 -3.97
CA VAL A 270 -30.63 16.91 -4.76
C VAL A 270 -30.47 18.34 -5.27
N SER A 271 -29.25 18.88 -5.26
CA SER A 271 -28.99 20.19 -5.88
C SER A 271 -28.90 20.07 -7.40
N ASP A 272 -29.54 20.99 -8.12
CA ASP A 272 -29.39 21.19 -9.57
C ASP A 272 -28.33 22.24 -9.94
N GLY A 273 -27.56 22.72 -8.95
CA GLY A 273 -26.59 23.82 -9.10
C GLY A 273 -27.19 25.22 -8.94
N SER A 274 -28.47 25.36 -8.60
CA SER A 274 -29.14 26.64 -8.36
C SER A 274 -30.25 26.58 -7.31
N ASN A 275 -30.95 25.45 -7.22
CA ASN A 275 -32.05 25.12 -6.33
C ASN A 275 -31.92 23.64 -5.89
N TRP A 276 -32.87 23.19 -5.09
CA TRP A 276 -32.99 21.83 -4.61
C TRP A 276 -34.21 21.15 -5.25
N MET A 277 -34.06 19.90 -5.65
CA MET A 277 -35.10 19.07 -6.26
C MET A 277 -35.42 17.89 -5.36
N ILE A 278 -36.70 17.56 -5.18
CA ILE A 278 -37.10 16.37 -4.42
C ILE A 278 -36.95 15.12 -5.30
N VAL A 279 -36.40 14.02 -4.75
CA VAL A 279 -36.12 12.76 -5.47
C VAL A 279 -36.57 11.50 -4.73
#